data_AF-A0A6A6MGK8-F1
#
_entry.id   AF-A0A6A6MGK8-F1
#
_cell.length_a   1.000
_cell.length_b   1.000
_cell.length_c   1.000
_cell.angle_alpha   90.00
_cell.angle_beta   90.00
_cell.angle_gamma   90.00
#
_symmetry.space_group_name_H-M   'P 1'
#
loop_
_entity.id
_entity.type
_entity.pdbx_description
1 polymer ?
#
loop_
_entity_poly.entity_id
_entity_poly.type
_entity_poly.pdbx_seq_one_letter_code
_entity_poly.pdbx_strand_id
1 'polypeptide(L)'
;MFNLSSNFLTHRDAWAGTFERVVGELTSPRTDCPGINPISKAYDLAGRGTSEKHRSKEDSNLSEFQSELVQLAAVLNGDHFLSSFPDRMSKKMSVREAHEYVRGAVIRFIRASKEAINLGADPSAIVDMRSSLTTRSSVHN
;
A
#
# COMPACT_ATOMS: atom_id res chain seq x y z
N MET A 1 -11.72 -4.42 35.79
CA MET A 1 -11.68 -5.76 35.14
C MET A 1 -13.07 -6.05 34.59
N PHE A 2 -13.18 -6.45 33.33
CA PHE A 2 -14.48 -6.61 32.67
C PHE A 2 -15.28 -7.77 33.28
N ASN A 3 -16.52 -7.51 33.69
CA ASN A 3 -17.43 -8.51 34.27
C ASN A 3 -18.09 -9.33 33.14
N LEU A 4 -17.32 -10.20 32.50
CA LEU A 4 -17.78 -11.05 31.42
C LEU A 4 -18.23 -12.40 31.97
N SER A 5 -19.35 -12.90 31.45
CA SER A 5 -19.98 -14.15 31.90
C SER A 5 -19.24 -15.43 31.47
N SER A 6 -18.19 -15.32 30.66
CA SER A 6 -17.39 -16.45 30.19
C SER A 6 -15.91 -16.10 30.04
N ASN A 7 -15.04 -17.11 30.14
CA ASN A 7 -13.61 -16.98 29.89
C ASN A 7 -13.40 -16.69 28.39
N PHE A 8 -13.17 -15.43 28.06
CA PHE A 8 -12.95 -14.94 26.69
C PHE A 8 -11.56 -15.28 26.13
N LEU A 9 -10.77 -16.10 26.82
CA LEU A 9 -9.45 -16.51 26.37
C LEU A 9 -9.58 -17.86 25.68
N THR A 10 -9.68 -17.85 24.36
CA THR A 10 -9.49 -19.07 23.57
C THR A 10 -8.04 -19.54 23.75
N HIS A 11 -7.69 -20.79 23.38
CA HIS A 11 -6.26 -21.20 23.39
C HIS A 11 -5.37 -20.27 22.55
N ARG A 12 -5.96 -19.56 21.59
CA ARG A 12 -5.33 -18.54 20.77
C ARG A 12 -5.05 -17.24 21.52
N ASP A 13 -5.56 -17.02 22.73
CA ASP A 13 -5.31 -15.81 23.53
C ASP A 13 -4.41 -16.09 24.74
N ALA A 14 -4.06 -17.34 25.01
CA ALA A 14 -3.18 -17.72 26.13
C ALA A 14 -1.73 -17.18 25.99
N TRP A 15 -1.31 -16.81 24.77
CA TRP A 15 -0.04 -16.13 24.51
C TRP A 15 -0.13 -14.60 24.63
N ALA A 16 -1.34 -14.04 24.63
CA ALA A 16 -1.53 -12.62 24.84
C ALA A 16 -1.38 -12.35 26.35
N GLY A 17 -0.23 -11.81 26.74
CA GLY A 17 0.03 -11.41 28.11
C GLY A 17 -1.08 -10.50 28.65
N THR A 18 -1.27 -10.54 29.96
CA THR A 18 -2.41 -9.92 30.62
C THR A 18 -2.03 -8.52 31.16
N PHE A 19 -2.99 -7.59 31.30
CA PHE A 19 -2.72 -6.18 31.64
C PHE A 19 -2.66 -5.89 33.14
N GLU A 20 -2.77 -6.90 34.02
CA GLU A 20 -2.87 -6.75 35.48
C GLU A 20 -1.64 -6.05 36.05
N ARG A 21 -0.45 -6.37 35.55
CA ARG A 21 0.77 -5.66 35.96
C ARG A 21 0.72 -4.17 35.59
N VAL A 22 0.09 -3.82 34.47
CA VAL A 22 0.01 -2.41 34.02
C VAL A 22 -1.07 -1.63 34.75
N VAL A 23 -2.23 -2.24 34.99
CA VAL A 23 -3.42 -1.55 35.54
C VAL A 23 -3.55 -1.72 37.06
N GLY A 24 -3.03 -2.81 37.61
CA GLY A 24 -3.18 -3.17 39.02
C GLY A 24 -1.95 -2.93 39.88
N GLU A 25 -0.73 -3.12 39.34
CA GLU A 25 0.50 -3.07 40.15
C GLU A 25 1.26 -1.73 40.04
N LEU A 26 1.05 -0.96 38.96
CA LEU A 26 1.73 0.31 38.77
C LEU A 26 1.04 1.44 39.54
N THR A 27 1.73 1.97 40.54
CA THR A 27 1.31 3.17 41.30
C THR A 27 1.73 4.48 40.62
N SER A 28 2.57 4.42 39.59
CA SER A 28 3.00 5.57 38.78
C SER A 28 3.10 5.21 37.29
N PRO A 29 2.95 6.19 36.38
CA PRO A 29 3.07 5.93 34.94
C PRO A 29 4.43 5.34 34.58
N ARG A 30 4.45 4.45 33.58
CA ARG A 30 5.70 3.89 33.06
C ARG A 30 6.61 4.97 32.50
N THR A 31 7.86 4.97 32.94
CA THR A 31 8.90 5.92 32.53
C THR A 31 9.82 5.38 31.43
N ASP A 32 9.60 4.13 31.01
CA ASP A 32 10.43 3.44 30.01
C ASP A 32 9.96 3.70 28.56
N CYS A 33 8.89 4.48 28.37
CA CYS A 33 8.52 4.99 27.06
C CYS A 33 9.48 6.11 26.69
N PRO A 34 10.35 5.94 25.68
CA PRO A 34 11.17 7.03 25.21
C PRO A 34 10.24 8.15 24.72
N GLY A 35 10.28 9.32 25.38
CA GLY A 35 9.43 10.47 25.05
C GLY A 35 9.63 10.99 23.62
N ILE A 36 10.64 10.49 22.91
CA ILE A 36 10.85 10.68 21.49
C ILE A 36 10.70 9.32 20.83
N ASN A 37 9.66 9.19 19.99
CA ASN A 37 9.53 8.06 19.09
C ASN A 37 10.74 8.07 18.14
N PRO A 38 11.59 7.02 18.08
CA PRO A 38 12.70 6.99 17.13
C PRO A 38 12.25 7.14 15.66
N ILE A 39 10.96 6.87 15.36
CA ILE A 39 10.34 7.12 14.05
C ILE A 39 10.22 8.63 13.76
N SER A 40 10.03 9.49 14.77
CA SER A 40 9.90 10.94 14.56
C SER A 40 11.22 11.63 14.22
N LYS A 41 12.37 11.00 14.52
CA LYS A 41 13.68 11.46 14.05
C LYS A 41 14.03 10.96 12.64
N ALA A 42 13.40 9.88 12.18
CA ALA A 42 13.71 9.26 10.90
C ALA A 42 12.85 9.81 9.74
N TYR A 43 11.63 10.24 10.02
CA TYR A 43 10.73 10.81 9.02
C TYR A 43 10.61 12.31 9.19
N ASP A 44 11.67 13.00 8.78
CA ASP A 44 11.66 14.42 8.47
C ASP A 44 10.82 14.65 7.18
N LEU A 45 9.52 14.30 7.23
CA LEU A 45 8.55 14.50 6.14
C LEU A 45 8.27 15.99 5.88
N ALA A 46 8.74 16.86 6.77
CA ALA A 46 8.64 18.32 6.64
C ALA A 46 9.88 18.93 5.95
N GLY A 47 10.96 18.17 5.74
CA GLY A 47 12.18 18.59 5.06
C GLY A 47 12.08 18.61 3.53
N ARG A 48 10.93 18.99 2.96
CA ARG A 48 10.75 19.24 1.53
C ARG A 48 11.38 20.58 1.11
N GLY A 49 12.54 20.89 1.67
CA GLY A 49 13.34 22.08 1.40
C GLY A 49 14.65 21.66 0.76
N THR A 50 14.77 21.89 -0.54
CA THR A 50 15.95 22.47 -1.24
C THR A 50 17.37 22.11 -0.77
N SER A 51 17.58 20.95 -0.15
CA SER A 51 18.90 20.42 0.13
C SER A 51 19.27 19.48 -1.02
N GLU A 52 20.37 19.82 -1.68
CA GLU A 52 20.97 19.10 -2.81
C GLU A 52 21.20 17.59 -2.53
N LYS A 53 21.11 17.17 -1.27
CA LYS A 53 21.22 15.79 -0.79
C LYS A 53 19.92 14.98 -0.80
N HIS A 54 18.75 15.60 -0.94
CA HIS A 54 17.44 14.94 -0.96
C HIS A 54 16.73 15.15 -2.31
N ARG A 55 17.49 15.18 -3.41
CA ARG A 55 16.91 15.12 -4.74
C ARG A 55 16.32 13.72 -4.92
N SER A 56 15.00 13.64 -5.06
CA SER A 56 14.32 12.40 -5.44
C SER A 56 15.05 11.83 -6.65
N LYS A 57 15.60 10.63 -6.53
CA LYS A 57 16.34 9.94 -7.61
C LYS A 57 15.34 9.43 -8.64
N GLU A 58 14.64 10.37 -9.26
CA GLU A 58 13.54 10.10 -10.18
C GLU A 58 13.99 9.31 -11.41
N ASP A 59 15.23 9.52 -11.87
CA ASP A 59 15.82 8.82 -13.00
C ASP A 59 16.57 7.53 -12.60
N SER A 60 16.58 7.12 -11.32
CA SER A 60 17.21 5.85 -10.92
C SER A 60 16.32 4.66 -11.18
N ASN A 61 16.94 3.48 -11.26
CA ASN A 61 16.22 2.20 -11.22
C ASN A 61 15.40 2.06 -9.94
N LEU A 62 14.38 1.21 -10.01
CA LEU A 62 13.51 0.92 -8.88
C LEU A 62 14.22 0.08 -7.81
N SER A 63 13.87 0.31 -6.55
CA SER A 63 14.08 -0.67 -5.49
C SER A 63 13.17 -1.89 -5.69
N GLU A 64 13.45 -2.97 -4.97
CA GLU A 64 12.59 -4.17 -4.94
C GLU A 64 11.15 -3.82 -4.55
N PHE A 65 10.97 -3.12 -3.43
CA PHE A 65 9.66 -2.66 -2.97
C PHE A 65 8.93 -1.77 -4.00
N GLN A 66 9.64 -0.83 -4.64
CA GLN A 66 9.05 0.00 -5.70
C GLN A 66 8.62 -0.84 -6.90
N SER A 67 9.37 -1.90 -7.22
CA SER A 67 9.04 -2.84 -8.30
C SER A 67 7.78 -3.66 -7.96
N GLU A 68 7.61 -4.07 -6.71
CA GLU A 68 6.39 -4.76 -6.24
C GLU A 68 5.16 -3.86 -6.32
N LEU A 69 5.29 -2.57 -5.99
CA LEU A 69 4.19 -1.60 -6.14
C LEU A 69 3.77 -1.44 -7.61
N VAL A 70 4.73 -1.47 -8.54
CA VAL A 70 4.43 -1.44 -9.97
C VAL A 70 3.72 -2.72 -10.42
N GLN A 71 4.12 -3.89 -9.91
CA GLN A 71 3.43 -5.15 -10.20
C GLN A 71 2.00 -5.15 -9.68
N LEU A 72 1.77 -4.64 -8.46
CA LEU A 72 0.41 -4.46 -7.93
C LEU A 72 -0.41 -3.51 -8.79
N ALA A 73 0.17 -2.39 -9.20
CA ALA A 73 -0.48 -1.46 -10.11
C ALA A 73 -0.83 -2.10 -11.47
N ALA A 74 0.00 -3.01 -11.98
CA ALA A 74 -0.27 -3.73 -13.22
C ALA A 74 -1.49 -4.65 -13.11
N VAL A 75 -1.75 -5.23 -11.92
CA VAL A 75 -3.00 -5.96 -11.65
C VAL A 75 -4.20 -5.02 -11.75
N LEU A 76 -4.15 -3.87 -11.07
CA LEU A 76 -5.22 -2.86 -11.12
C LEU A 76 -5.43 -2.29 -12.52
N ASN A 77 -4.38 -2.23 -13.34
CA ASN A 77 -4.45 -1.70 -14.70
C ASN A 77 -4.94 -2.73 -15.74
N GLY A 78 -4.99 -4.02 -15.36
CA GLY A 78 -5.30 -5.15 -16.25
C GLY A 78 -4.12 -5.65 -17.09
N ASP A 79 -2.90 -5.13 -16.86
CA ASP A 79 -1.71 -5.43 -17.65
C ASP A 79 -0.96 -6.68 -17.19
N HIS A 80 -1.37 -7.28 -16.07
CA HIS A 80 -0.77 -8.49 -15.53
C HIS A 80 -0.84 -9.71 -16.46
N PHE A 81 -1.72 -9.70 -17.47
CA PHE A 81 -1.79 -10.71 -18.54
C PHE A 81 -0.80 -10.48 -19.68
N LEU A 82 -0.15 -9.32 -19.75
CA LEU A 82 0.82 -9.02 -20.81
C LEU A 82 2.12 -9.78 -20.55
N SER A 83 2.67 -10.40 -21.60
CA SER A 83 3.93 -11.17 -21.53
C SER A 83 5.16 -10.34 -21.10
N SER A 84 5.05 -9.01 -21.07
CA SER A 84 6.07 -8.08 -20.56
C SER A 84 6.12 -8.00 -19.03
N PHE A 85 5.09 -8.47 -18.34
CA PHE A 85 5.03 -8.55 -16.88
C PHE A 85 5.27 -9.98 -16.39
N PRO A 86 5.90 -10.17 -15.21
CA PRO A 86 6.38 -9.15 -14.27
C PRO A 86 7.84 -8.67 -14.50
N ASP A 87 8.61 -9.40 -15.30
CA ASP A 87 10.09 -9.30 -15.27
C ASP A 87 10.71 -8.15 -16.07
N ARG A 88 10.05 -7.66 -17.13
CA ARG A 88 10.68 -6.72 -18.07
C ARG A 88 10.30 -5.26 -17.84
N MET A 89 9.10 -5.00 -17.34
CA MET A 89 8.60 -3.64 -17.12
C MET A 89 9.27 -2.98 -15.92
N SER A 90 9.24 -3.60 -14.74
CA SER A 90 9.80 -3.01 -13.51
C SER A 90 11.32 -2.82 -13.58
N LYS A 91 12.04 -3.73 -14.25
CA LYS A 91 13.51 -3.66 -14.39
C LYS A 91 14.00 -2.57 -15.35
N LYS A 92 13.14 -2.03 -16.21
CA LYS A 92 13.53 -1.05 -17.24
C LYS A 92 12.98 0.36 -17.00
N MET A 93 12.20 0.56 -15.94
CA MET A 93 11.60 1.86 -15.66
C MET A 93 12.35 2.62 -14.56
N SER A 94 12.37 3.94 -14.70
CA SER A 94 12.82 4.87 -13.69
C SER A 94 11.78 5.08 -12.59
N VAL A 95 12.20 5.59 -11.43
CA VAL A 95 11.28 5.93 -10.32
C VAL A 95 10.18 6.90 -10.77
N ARG A 96 10.48 7.84 -11.66
CA ARG A 96 9.50 8.77 -12.24
C ARG A 96 8.44 8.04 -13.06
N GLU A 97 8.86 7.19 -13.98
CA GLU A 97 7.95 6.42 -14.83
C GLU A 97 7.09 5.47 -14.00
N ALA A 98 7.68 4.82 -13.00
CA ALA A 98 6.94 3.97 -12.06
C ALA A 98 5.88 4.76 -11.29
N HIS A 99 6.22 5.97 -10.82
CA HIS A 99 5.28 6.84 -10.13
C HIS A 99 4.07 7.21 -11.01
N GLU A 100 4.34 7.62 -12.26
CA GLU A 100 3.29 7.96 -13.23
C GLU A 100 2.41 6.74 -13.55
N TYR A 101 3.02 5.57 -13.76
CA TYR A 101 2.30 4.33 -14.02
C TYR A 101 1.38 3.94 -12.86
N VAL A 102 1.90 3.89 -11.63
CA VAL A 102 1.13 3.53 -10.43
C VAL A 102 -0.01 4.51 -10.20
N ARG A 103 0.27 5.82 -10.31
CA ARG A 103 -0.75 6.87 -10.18
C ARG A 103 -1.85 6.70 -11.23
N GLY A 104 -1.49 6.47 -12.49
CA GLY A 104 -2.42 6.24 -13.58
C GLY A 104 -3.30 5.01 -13.37
N ALA A 105 -2.70 3.89 -12.97
CA ALA A 105 -3.40 2.63 -12.70
C ALA A 105 -4.46 2.80 -11.59
N VAL A 106 -4.09 3.42 -10.46
CA VAL A 106 -5.01 3.65 -9.33
C VAL A 106 -6.15 4.58 -9.74
N ILE A 107 -5.87 5.67 -10.45
CA ILE A 107 -6.93 6.60 -10.92
C ILE A 107 -7.90 5.88 -11.86
N ARG A 108 -7.39 5.10 -12.83
CA ARG A 108 -8.22 4.34 -13.77
C ARG A 108 -9.10 3.32 -13.04
N PHE A 109 -8.51 2.56 -12.13
CA PHE A 109 -9.23 1.57 -11.33
C PHE A 109 -10.35 2.24 -10.51
N ILE A 110 -10.05 3.28 -9.75
CA ILE A 110 -11.06 3.99 -8.93
C ILE A 110 -12.18 4.56 -9.81
N ARG A 111 -11.86 5.12 -10.98
CA ARG A 111 -12.87 5.64 -11.91
C ARG A 111 -13.79 4.53 -12.41
N ALA A 112 -13.22 3.41 -12.86
CA ALA A 112 -13.99 2.27 -13.32
C ALA A 112 -14.87 1.67 -12.21
N SER A 113 -14.35 1.58 -10.98
CA SER A 113 -15.13 1.15 -9.81
C SER A 113 -16.30 2.06 -9.51
N LYS A 114 -16.12 3.39 -9.58
CA LYS A 114 -17.22 4.35 -9.42
C LYS A 114 -18.27 4.21 -10.52
N GLU A 115 -17.84 4.06 -11.77
CA GLU A 115 -18.73 3.84 -12.91
C GLU A 115 -19.53 2.54 -12.75
N ALA A 116 -18.89 1.45 -12.34
CA ALA A 116 -19.54 0.17 -12.08
C ALA A 116 -20.64 0.29 -11.01
N ILE A 117 -20.34 0.96 -9.89
CA ILE A 117 -21.33 1.22 -8.82
C ILE A 117 -22.51 2.03 -9.36
N ASN A 118 -22.24 3.07 -10.15
CA ASN A 118 -23.31 3.89 -10.77
C ASN A 118 -24.18 3.10 -11.75
N LEU A 119 -23.64 2.05 -12.36
CA LEU A 119 -24.36 1.12 -13.24
C LEU A 119 -25.08 -0.01 -12.48
N GLY A 120 -25.02 -0.02 -11.15
CA GLY A 120 -25.72 -0.99 -10.30
C GLY A 120 -24.90 -2.22 -9.92
N ALA A 121 -23.58 -2.20 -10.10
CA ALA A 121 -22.73 -3.26 -9.56
C ALA A 121 -22.75 -3.24 -8.02
N ASP A 122 -22.56 -4.41 -7.40
CA ASP A 122 -22.45 -4.53 -5.95
C ASP A 122 -21.24 -3.73 -5.43
N PRO A 123 -21.38 -2.89 -4.39
CA PRO A 123 -20.27 -2.11 -3.85
C PRO A 123 -19.10 -2.93 -3.29
N SER A 124 -19.31 -4.22 -2.99
CA SER A 124 -18.24 -5.12 -2.53
C SER A 124 -17.58 -5.87 -3.70
N ALA A 125 -18.10 -5.75 -4.93
CA ALA A 125 -17.49 -6.35 -6.09
C ALA A 125 -16.22 -5.57 -6.52
N ILE A 126 -15.17 -6.31 -6.84
CA ILE A 126 -13.92 -5.74 -7.36
C ILE A 126 -14.03 -5.69 -8.88
N VAL A 127 -13.79 -4.51 -9.46
CA VAL A 127 -13.77 -4.35 -10.92
C VAL A 127 -12.53 -5.03 -11.50
N ASP A 128 -12.76 -5.97 -12.41
CA ASP A 128 -11.71 -6.56 -13.22
C ASP A 128 -11.42 -5.67 -14.43
N MET A 129 -10.22 -5.09 -14.45
CA MET A 129 -9.79 -4.15 -15.49
C MET A 129 -9.14 -4.90 -16.64
N ARG A 130 -9.49 -4.53 -17.88
CA ARG A 130 -8.81 -5.04 -19.08
C ARG A 130 -7.67 -4.12 -19.49
N SER A 131 -6.54 -4.70 -19.90
CA SER A 131 -5.40 -3.93 -20.41
C SER A 131 -5.81 -3.03 -21.57
N SER A 132 -5.43 -1.75 -21.49
CA SER A 132 -5.65 -0.73 -22.52
C SER A 132 -5.01 -1.07 -23.85
N LEU A 133 -3.98 -1.94 -23.85
CA LEU A 133 -3.28 -2.36 -25.07
C LEU A 133 -4.06 -3.43 -25.85
N THR A 134 -5.04 -4.09 -25.21
CA THR A 134 -5.85 -5.13 -25.85
C THR A 134 -7.12 -4.61 -26.53
N THR A 135 -7.40 -3.30 -26.43
CA THR A 135 -8.61 -2.67 -27.00
C THR A 135 -8.38 -1.94 -28.32
N ARG A 136 -7.13 -1.85 -28.82
CA ARG A 136 -6.87 -1.37 -30.18
C ARG A 136 -7.20 -2.48 -31.18
N SER A 137 -8.37 -2.42 -31.80
CA SER A 137 -8.64 -3.15 -33.04
C SER A 137 -7.60 -2.72 -34.08
N SER A 138 -6.89 -3.68 -34.65
CA SER A 138 -6.16 -3.47 -35.89
C SER A 138 -7.18 -3.07 -36.94
N VAL A 139 -7.28 -1.77 -37.23
CA VAL A 139 -7.92 -1.31 -38.45
C VAL A 139 -6.98 -1.71 -39.57
N HIS A 140 -7.25 -2.87 -40.14
CA HIS A 140 -6.61 -3.31 -41.37
C HIS A 140 -7.14 -2.39 -42.48
N ASN A 141 -6.28 -1.48 -42.96
CA ASN A 141 -6.44 -0.86 -44.27
C ASN A 141 -6.10 -1.86 -45.37
#